data_AF-A0A7X2MTD1-F1
#
_entry.id   AF-A0A7X2MTD1-F1
#
_cell.length_a   1.000
_cell.length_b   1.000
_cell.length_c   1.000
_cell.angle_alpha   90.00
_cell.angle_beta   90.00
_cell.angle_gamma   90.00
#
_symmetry.space_group_name_H-M   'P 1'
#
loop_
_entity.id
_entity.type
_entity.pdbx_description
1 polymer ?
#
loop_
_entity_poly.entity_id
_entity_poly.type
_entity_poly.pdbx_seq_one_letter_code
_entity_poly.pdbx_strand_id
1 'polypeptide(L)'
;MKIEPDVNYADLYAKQVSKNPKAFPSSIKKAVKRYKKWKKRDDIWWDNLKANEALDFMQTFVRHVNGELAGQLLELELWQMFGFAQLYGWQHLNAKGDECRVISEVYWQVPKKNGKT
;
A
#
# COMPACT_ATOMS: atom_id res chain seq x y z
N MET A 1 13.88 -7.15 1.60
CA MET A 1 14.06 -5.93 2.41
C MET A 1 13.25 -6.08 3.68
N LYS A 2 13.75 -5.70 4.86
CA LYS A 2 12.92 -5.68 6.08
C LYS A 2 12.04 -4.43 6.08
N ILE A 3 10.79 -4.55 6.52
CA ILE A 3 9.91 -3.39 6.69
C ILE A 3 10.33 -2.66 7.95
N GLU A 4 10.69 -1.39 7.80
CA GLU A 4 11.05 -0.52 8.92
C GLU A 4 9.78 0.12 9.50
N PRO A 5 9.45 -0.07 10.79
CA PRO A 5 8.19 0.39 11.38
C PRO A 5 7.94 1.90 11.25
N ASP A 6 9.01 2.68 11.30
CA ASP A 6 9.04 4.13 11.31
C ASP A 6 9.11 4.74 9.89
N VAL A 7 9.32 3.91 8.86
CA VAL A 7 9.27 4.33 7.46
C VAL A 7 7.84 4.26 6.93
N ASN A 8 7.36 5.38 6.39
CA ASN A 8 6.10 5.42 5.67
C ASN A 8 6.32 5.17 4.17
N TYR A 9 6.28 3.90 3.75
CA TYR A 9 6.47 3.50 2.35
C TYR A 9 5.42 4.11 1.40
N ALA A 10 4.21 4.37 1.89
CA ALA A 10 3.18 5.03 1.09
C ALA A 10 3.56 6.49 0.77
N ASP A 11 4.21 7.19 1.70
CA ASP A 11 4.76 8.53 1.46
C ASP A 11 5.93 8.51 0.47
N LEU A 12 6.80 7.49 0.54
CA LEU A 12 7.90 7.34 -0.42
C LEU A 12 7.38 7.22 -1.86
N TYR A 13 6.40 6.34 -2.07
CA TYR A 13 5.77 6.19 -3.39
C TYR A 13 5.03 7.47 -3.81
N ALA A 14 4.27 8.08 -2.91
CA ALA A 14 3.56 9.33 -3.21
C ALA A 14 4.53 10.45 -3.61
N LYS A 15 5.71 10.54 -2.97
CA LYS A 15 6.79 11.47 -3.34
C LYS A 15 7.35 11.13 -4.73
N GLN A 16 7.64 9.86 -5.01
CA GLN A 16 8.14 9.41 -6.31
C GLN A 16 7.18 9.79 -7.46
N VAL A 17 5.88 9.50 -7.31
CA VAL A 17 4.86 9.85 -8.30
C VAL A 17 4.73 11.37 -8.48
N SER A 18 4.85 12.12 -7.38
CA SER A 18 4.74 13.58 -7.43
C SER A 18 5.95 14.25 -8.07
N LYS A 19 7.13 13.65 -7.97
CA LYS A 19 8.37 14.17 -8.55
C LYS A 19 8.37 14.03 -10.09
N ASN A 20 7.81 12.94 -10.62
CA ASN A 20 7.73 12.72 -12.06
C ASN A 20 6.32 12.24 -12.49
N PRO A 21 5.30 13.11 -12.45
CA PRO A 21 3.91 12.70 -12.71
C PRO A 21 3.65 12.28 -14.17
N LYS A 22 4.53 12.65 -15.11
CA LYS A 22 4.41 12.26 -16.52
C LYS A 22 4.70 10.76 -16.73
N ALA A 23 5.53 10.16 -15.88
CA ALA A 23 5.88 8.74 -15.95
C ALA A 23 4.77 7.78 -15.47
N PHE A 24 3.71 8.30 -14.83
CA PHE A 24 2.66 7.48 -14.24
C PHE A 24 1.31 7.66 -14.94
N PRO A 25 0.48 6.60 -15.00
CA PRO A 25 -0.86 6.70 -15.58
C PRO A 25 -1.81 7.53 -14.71
N SER A 26 -2.94 7.94 -15.27
CA SER A 26 -3.93 8.79 -14.60
C SER A 26 -4.53 8.13 -13.35
N SER A 27 -4.69 6.80 -13.34
CA SER A 27 -5.18 6.02 -12.19
C SER A 27 -4.25 6.15 -10.97
N ILE A 28 -2.95 5.97 -11.16
CA ILE A 28 -1.94 6.10 -10.10
C ILE A 28 -1.87 7.54 -9.58
N LYS A 29 -1.90 8.52 -10.49
CA LYS A 29 -1.96 9.96 -10.11
C LYS A 29 -3.19 10.26 -9.25
N LYS A 30 -4.36 9.74 -9.62
CA LYS A 30 -5.60 9.88 -8.86
C LYS A 30 -5.51 9.20 -7.49
N ALA A 31 -4.90 8.01 -7.40
CA ALA A 31 -4.69 7.31 -6.13
C ALA A 31 -3.77 8.10 -5.18
N VAL A 32 -2.64 8.63 -5.67
CA VAL A 32 -1.74 9.48 -4.88
C VAL A 32 -2.42 10.80 -4.48
N LYS A 33 -3.22 11.39 -5.37
CA LYS A 33 -4.01 12.58 -5.05
C LYS A 33 -5.03 12.29 -3.94
N ARG A 34 -5.72 11.14 -3.98
CA ARG A 34 -6.64 10.70 -2.93
C ARG A 34 -5.91 10.51 -1.61
N TYR A 35 -4.78 9.79 -1.60
CA TYR A 35 -3.94 9.59 -0.42
C TYR A 35 -3.59 10.93 0.25
N LYS A 36 -3.08 11.90 -0.52
CA LYS A 36 -2.75 13.24 0.00
C LYS A 36 -3.97 14.03 0.47
N LYS A 37 -5.13 13.87 -0.17
CA LYS A 37 -6.38 14.52 0.24
C LYS A 37 -6.88 13.95 1.56
N TRP A 38 -6.82 12.63 1.73
CA TRP A 38 -7.27 11.93 2.92
C TRP A 38 -6.43 12.28 4.16
N LYS A 39 -5.15 12.58 4.01
CA LYS A 39 -4.31 13.09 5.11
C LYS A 39 -4.80 14.41 5.74
N LYS A 40 -5.68 15.13 5.06
CA LYS A 40 -6.23 16.41 5.52
C LYS A 40 -7.64 16.28 6.09
N ARG A 41 -8.19 15.08 6.12
CA ARG A 41 -9.50 14.79 6.70
C ARG A 41 -9.34 14.63 8.22
N ASP A 42 -10.43 14.89 8.92
CA ASP A 42 -10.58 14.78 10.37
C ASP A 42 -11.33 13.51 10.79
N ASP A 43 -12.16 12.95 9.90
CA ASP A 43 -12.94 11.73 10.14
C ASP A 43 -12.16 10.42 9.96
N ILE A 44 -10.98 10.47 9.33
CA ILE A 44 -10.10 9.32 9.10
C ILE A 44 -8.64 9.69 9.37
N TRP A 45 -7.81 8.71 9.74
CA TRP A 45 -6.38 8.92 9.96
C TRP A 45 -5.53 7.87 9.27
N TRP A 46 -4.24 8.20 9.10
CA TRP A 46 -3.24 7.26 8.62
C TRP A 46 -2.54 6.60 9.80
N ASP A 47 -2.70 5.29 9.92
CA ASP A 47 -1.98 4.44 10.85
C ASP A 47 -0.80 3.77 10.13
N ASN A 48 0.42 4.26 10.41
CA ASN A 48 1.62 3.73 9.77
C ASN A 48 1.98 2.33 10.26
N LEU A 49 1.67 2.01 11.52
CA LEU A 49 1.98 0.71 12.10
C LEU A 49 1.11 -0.36 11.46
N LYS A 50 -0.22 -0.15 11.37
CA LYS A 50 -1.12 -1.09 10.69
C LYS A 50 -0.81 -1.26 9.20
N ALA A 51 -0.38 -0.18 8.53
CA ALA A 51 0.09 -0.27 7.15
C ALA A 51 1.32 -1.19 7.06
N ASN A 52 2.32 -0.96 7.90
CA ASN A 52 3.58 -1.68 7.88
C ASN A 52 3.46 -3.13 8.37
N GLU A 53 2.58 -3.43 9.33
CA GLU A 53 2.28 -4.82 9.75
C GLU A 53 1.81 -5.68 8.57
N ALA A 54 0.94 -5.15 7.71
CA ALA A 54 0.50 -5.86 6.52
C ALA A 54 1.65 -6.10 5.53
N LEU A 55 2.51 -5.08 5.32
CA LEU A 55 3.69 -5.18 4.45
C LEU A 55 4.70 -6.21 4.98
N ASP A 56 4.94 -6.18 6.30
CA ASP A 56 5.89 -7.05 6.97
C ASP A 56 5.42 -8.50 6.94
N PHE A 57 4.12 -8.73 7.20
CA PHE A 57 3.51 -10.05 7.06
C PHE A 57 3.74 -10.61 5.65
N MET A 58 3.47 -9.81 4.61
CA MET A 58 3.63 -10.28 3.23
C MET A 58 5.08 -10.65 2.93
N GLN A 59 6.06 -9.81 3.28
CA GLN A 59 7.46 -10.11 2.96
C GLN A 59 8.09 -11.18 3.87
N THR A 60 7.53 -11.42 5.05
CA THR A 60 8.03 -12.42 6.00
C THR A 60 7.49 -13.82 5.73
N PHE A 61 6.23 -13.92 5.30
CA PHE A 61 5.54 -15.22 5.21
C PHE A 61 5.15 -15.64 3.79
N VAL A 62 4.98 -14.68 2.86
CA VAL A 62 4.57 -15.02 1.49
C VAL A 62 5.79 -15.39 0.67
N ARG A 63 5.69 -16.50 -0.06
CA ARG A 63 6.73 -17.01 -0.95
C ARG A 63 6.24 -17.05 -2.39
N HIS A 64 7.16 -16.88 -3.32
CA HIS A 64 6.88 -17.17 -4.72
C HIS A 64 6.58 -18.67 -4.87
N VAL A 65 5.45 -18.99 -5.50
CA VAL A 65 4.99 -20.37 -5.67
C VAL A 65 5.71 -21.03 -6.85
N ASN A 66 5.94 -20.28 -7.93
CA ASN A 66 6.44 -20.80 -9.21
C ASN A 66 7.51 -19.88 -9.81
N GLY A 67 8.24 -20.40 -10.80
CA GLY A 67 9.26 -19.66 -11.54
C GLY A 67 10.64 -19.69 -10.90
N GLU A 68 11.54 -18.86 -11.40
CA GLU A 68 12.96 -18.82 -10.96
C GLU A 68 13.14 -18.42 -9.49
N LEU A 69 12.16 -17.72 -8.94
CA LEU A 69 12.14 -17.26 -7.55
C LEU A 69 11.37 -18.20 -6.61
N ALA A 70 10.88 -19.34 -7.10
CA ALA A 70 10.05 -20.26 -6.31
C ALA A 70 10.72 -20.63 -4.97
N GLY A 71 9.95 -20.58 -3.89
CA GLY A 71 10.41 -20.84 -2.53
C GLY A 71 11.09 -19.65 -1.83
N GLN A 72 11.51 -18.62 -2.58
CA GLN A 72 12.05 -17.39 -2.00
C GLN A 72 10.91 -16.51 -1.44
N LEU A 73 11.24 -15.71 -0.42
CA LEU A 73 10.31 -14.74 0.14
C LEU A 73 9.96 -13.66 -0.89
N LEU A 74 8.70 -13.25 -0.90
CA LEU A 74 8.22 -12.17 -1.74
C LEU A 74 8.85 -10.85 -1.29
N GLU A 75 9.50 -10.15 -2.20
CA GLU A 75 9.93 -8.77 -1.99
C GLU A 75 8.99 -7.83 -2.72
N LEU A 76 8.33 -6.94 -1.97
CA LEU A 76 7.33 -6.03 -2.53
C LEU A 76 8.01 -4.85 -3.20
N GLU A 77 7.60 -4.56 -4.43
CA GLU A 77 7.96 -3.31 -5.09
C GLU A 77 7.25 -2.12 -4.42
N LEU A 78 7.84 -0.93 -4.50
CA LEU A 78 7.33 0.25 -3.79
C LEU A 78 5.87 0.63 -4.16
N TRP A 79 5.43 0.35 -5.40
CA TRP A 79 4.04 0.56 -5.80
C TRP A 79 3.09 -0.49 -5.21
N GLN A 80 3.54 -1.73 -5.04
CA GLN A 80 2.78 -2.79 -4.36
C GLN A 80 2.63 -2.44 -2.88
N MET A 81 3.72 -2.00 -2.25
CA MET A 81 3.70 -1.48 -0.89
C MET A 81 2.71 -0.35 -0.73
N PHE A 82 2.70 0.64 -1.64
CA PHE A 82 1.70 1.70 -1.62
C PHE A 82 0.27 1.15 -1.71
N GLY A 83 -0.01 0.24 -2.65
CA GLY A 83 -1.33 -0.34 -2.85
C GLY A 83 -1.84 -1.07 -1.61
N PHE A 84 -1.04 -1.97 -1.04
CA PHE A 84 -1.42 -2.70 0.18
C PHE A 84 -1.51 -1.78 1.40
N ALA A 85 -0.56 -0.85 1.56
CA ALA A 85 -0.60 0.13 2.65
C ALA A 85 -1.87 0.99 2.60
N GLN A 86 -2.41 1.33 1.43
CA GLN A 86 -3.70 2.04 1.36
C GLN A 86 -4.85 1.24 1.98
N LEU A 87 -4.84 -0.09 1.86
CA LEU A 87 -5.92 -0.94 2.38
C LEU A 87 -5.91 -0.98 3.91
N TYR A 88 -4.73 -1.10 4.51
CA TYR A 88 -4.57 -1.31 5.95
C TYR A 88 -4.24 -0.03 6.73
N GLY A 89 -3.64 0.98 6.09
CA GLY A 89 -3.19 2.19 6.77
C GLY A 89 -4.28 3.23 7.01
N TRP A 90 -5.36 3.25 6.23
CA TRP A 90 -6.45 4.19 6.46
C TRP A 90 -7.45 3.64 7.47
N GLN A 91 -7.58 4.32 8.61
CA GLN A 91 -8.45 3.93 9.72
C GLN A 91 -9.50 5.01 10.01
N HIS A 92 -10.63 4.58 10.55
CA HIS A 92 -11.68 5.42 11.11
C HIS A 92 -12.30 4.76 12.35
N LEU A 93 -13.04 5.52 13.15
CA LEU A 93 -13.87 4.94 14.21
C LEU A 93 -15.23 4.56 13.63
N ASN A 94 -15.70 3.36 13.93
CA ASN A 94 -17.07 2.96 13.61
C ASN A 94 -18.08 3.59 14.60
N ALA A 95 -19.38 3.32 14.43
CA ALA A 95 -20.42 3.86 15.31
C ALA A 95 -20.32 3.40 16.78
N LYS A 96 -19.56 2.33 17.06
CA LYS A 96 -19.29 1.79 18.40
C LYS A 96 -18.00 2.36 19.03
N GLY A 97 -17.23 3.15 18.28
CA GLY A 97 -15.94 3.67 18.71
C GLY A 97 -14.76 2.71 18.48
N ASP A 98 -14.93 1.64 17.69
CA ASP A 98 -13.81 0.74 17.35
C ASP A 98 -13.07 1.22 16.10
N GLU A 99 -11.75 1.05 16.08
CA GLU A 99 -10.92 1.34 14.92
C GLU A 99 -11.15 0.31 13.81
N CYS A 100 -11.53 0.79 12.62
CA CYS A 100 -11.82 -0.02 11.45
C CYS A 100 -11.10 0.55 10.21
N ARG A 101 -10.80 -0.32 9.24
CA ARG A 101 -10.26 0.11 7.94
C ARG A 101 -11.29 0.92 7.17
N VAL A 102 -10.87 2.04 6.59
CA VAL A 102 -11.70 2.86 5.69
C VAL A 102 -11.99 2.12 4.38
N ILE A 103 -11.03 1.33 3.89
CA ILE A 103 -11.15 0.60 2.62
C ILE A 103 -11.41 -0.87 2.93
N SER A 104 -12.62 -1.34 2.60
CA SER A 104 -13.01 -2.76 2.71
C SER A 104 -12.80 -3.54 1.41
N GLU A 105 -12.95 -2.88 0.27
CA GLU A 105 -12.92 -3.50 -1.06
C GLU A 105 -11.99 -2.75 -2.00
N VAL A 106 -11.34 -3.51 -2.90
CA VAL A 106 -10.42 -2.95 -3.89
C VAL A 106 -10.58 -3.63 -5.23
N TYR A 107 -10.62 -2.80 -6.27
CA TYR A 107 -10.39 -3.24 -7.64
C TYR A 107 -8.97 -2.86 -8.05
N TRP A 108 -8.11 -3.85 -8.28
CA TRP A 108 -6.71 -3.64 -8.66
C TRP A 108 -6.44 -4.21 -10.05
N GLN A 109 -6.33 -3.33 -11.04
CA GLN A 109 -5.97 -3.71 -12.41
C GLN A 109 -4.45 -3.68 -12.57
N VAL A 110 -3.86 -4.84 -12.85
CA VAL A 110 -2.41 -5.00 -13.04
C VAL A 110 -2.15 -5.63 -14.42
N PRO A 111 -1.31 -5.01 -15.29
CA PRO A 111 -0.97 -5.59 -16.59
C PRO A 111 -0.26 -6.94 -16.47
N LYS A 112 -0.21 -7.71 -17.56
CA LYS A 112 0.51 -9.00 -17.59
C LYS A 112 1.99 -8.81 -17.22
N LYS A 113 2.58 -9.85 -16.60
CA LYS A 113 3.99 -9.92 -16.18
C LYS A 113 4.43 -8.96 -15.06
N ASN A 114 3.51 -8.52 -14.19
CA ASN A 114 3.84 -7.72 -13.00
C ASN A 114 3.53 -8.47 -11.69
N GLY A 115 3.90 -9.75 -11.59
CA GLY A 115 3.83 -10.51 -10.33
C GLY A 115 2.43 -10.61 -9.69
N LYS A 116 1.37 -10.73 -10.50
CA LYS A 116 -0.02 -10.84 -10.00
C LYS A 116 -0.43 -12.25 -9.53
N THR A 117 0.44 -13.24 -9.73
CA THR A 117 0.21 -14.68 -9.48
C THR A 117 1.54 -15.28 -9.05
#